data_AF-A0A0P1E2B3-F1
#
_entry.id   AF-A0A0P1E2B3-F1
#
_cell.length_a   1.000
_cell.length_b   1.000
_cell.length_c   1.000
_cell.angle_alpha   90.00
_cell.angle_beta   90.00
_cell.angle_gamma   90.00
#
_symmetry.space_group_name_H-M   'P 1'
#
loop_
_entity.id
_entity.type
_entity.pdbx_description
1 polymer ?
#
loop_
_entity_poly.entity_id
_entity_poly.type
_entity_poly.pdbx_seq_one_letter_code
_entity_poly.pdbx_strand_id
1 'polypeptide(L)'
;MITPTQPNAQPSATAQTQDAPKQIGLASDFETFLTMLTVQAQNQDPLKPLDASEYASQLAQFSMVEQQVQTNKLLATLGRALGGANLDKLGKWIGMDVRAPAAFQYEGEPVTLFATPAPEADKAVMVIRDSDGAVVDRVAASTIDNKTVWTGQGSDGQPLAAGSYSATLESYDGDELLSTRLAETYSEVVEAQVTDNQVMLTLESGQVVAATTVTGVRAGT
;
A
#
# COMPACT_ATOMS: atom_id res chain seq x y z
N MET A 1 -62.55 -3.95 -27.62
CA MET A 1 -62.94 -3.08 -26.49
C MET A 1 -61.68 -2.44 -25.92
N ILE A 2 -61.70 -1.11 -25.86
CA ILE A 2 -60.94 -0.17 -25.01
C ILE A 2 -59.40 -0.23 -24.92
N THR A 3 -58.76 0.79 -25.50
CA THR A 3 -57.47 1.36 -25.08
C THR A 3 -57.64 2.16 -23.78
N PRO A 4 -56.59 2.28 -22.94
CA PRO A 4 -56.09 3.62 -22.62
C PRO A 4 -54.55 3.67 -22.61
N THR A 5 -53.92 4.56 -23.37
CA THR A 5 -53.46 5.92 -22.98
C THR A 5 -52.29 5.93 -21.98
N GLN A 6 -51.17 6.49 -22.46
CA GLN A 6 -49.88 6.77 -21.83
C GLN A 6 -49.99 7.62 -20.54
N PRO A 7 -48.94 7.67 -19.71
CA PRO A 7 -48.04 8.83 -19.82
C PRO A 7 -46.54 8.52 -19.68
N ASN A 8 -45.80 9.20 -20.53
CA ASN A 8 -44.36 9.43 -20.49
C ASN A 8 -43.98 10.20 -19.22
N ALA A 9 -43.15 9.62 -18.35
CA ALA A 9 -42.60 10.30 -17.18
C ALA A 9 -41.08 10.48 -17.36
N GLN A 10 -40.68 11.71 -17.71
CA GLN A 10 -39.33 12.22 -17.48
C GLN A 10 -39.05 12.25 -15.97
N PRO A 11 -37.91 11.72 -15.50
CA PRO A 11 -37.35 12.14 -14.23
C PRO A 11 -36.58 13.44 -14.45
N SER A 12 -37.14 14.50 -13.87
CA SER A 12 -36.55 15.83 -13.73
C SER A 12 -35.12 15.75 -13.19
N ALA A 13 -34.23 16.55 -13.78
CA ALA A 13 -32.92 16.85 -13.24
C ALA A 13 -33.08 17.46 -11.84
N THR A 14 -32.79 16.68 -10.80
CA THR A 14 -32.47 17.22 -9.48
C THR A 14 -31.15 17.96 -9.60
N ALA A 15 -31.24 19.28 -9.75
CA ALA A 15 -30.14 20.19 -9.48
C ALA A 15 -29.64 19.90 -8.05
N GLN A 16 -28.52 19.18 -7.95
CA GLN A 16 -27.74 19.12 -6.73
C GLN A 16 -27.24 20.54 -6.48
N THR A 17 -27.94 21.27 -5.63
CA THR A 17 -27.36 22.39 -4.90
C THR A 17 -26.16 21.84 -4.15
N GLN A 18 -24.97 22.02 -4.75
CA GLN A 18 -23.71 21.95 -4.04
C GLN A 18 -23.77 22.98 -2.93
N ASP A 19 -24.08 22.52 -1.73
CA ASP A 19 -23.80 23.24 -0.50
C ASP A 19 -22.27 23.37 -0.44
N ALA A 20 -21.77 24.50 -0.96
CA ALA A 20 -20.43 24.94 -0.68
C ALA A 20 -20.31 25.02 0.85
N PRO A 21 -19.27 24.43 1.47
CA PRO A 21 -19.08 24.57 2.91
C PRO A 21 -18.93 26.05 3.20
N LYS A 22 -19.97 26.60 3.82
CA LYS A 22 -20.07 27.98 4.28
C LYS A 22 -18.93 28.19 5.27
N GLN A 23 -17.78 28.68 4.80
CA GLN A 23 -16.71 29.24 5.63
C GLN A 23 -17.16 30.61 6.17
N ILE A 24 -18.32 30.67 6.81
CA ILE A 24 -18.97 31.90 7.30
C ILE A 24 -19.29 31.73 8.79
N GLY A 25 -18.29 31.33 9.59
CA GLY A 25 -18.38 31.31 11.05
C GLY A 25 -17.39 32.31 11.65
N LEU A 26 -16.09 32.03 11.48
CA LEU A 26 -15.01 32.77 12.16
C LEU A 26 -14.80 34.21 11.67
N ALA A 27 -14.83 34.44 10.36
CA ALA A 27 -14.71 35.79 9.81
C ALA A 27 -15.93 36.65 10.20
N SER A 28 -17.12 36.05 10.25
CA SER A 28 -18.37 36.75 10.57
C SER A 28 -18.45 37.14 12.05
N ASP A 29 -18.03 36.26 12.96
CA ASP A 29 -18.08 36.52 14.41
C ASP A 29 -17.00 37.51 14.85
N PHE A 30 -15.83 37.49 14.20
CA PHE A 30 -14.77 38.49 14.41
C PHE A 30 -15.16 39.87 13.86
N GLU A 31 -15.74 39.95 12.65
CA GLU A 31 -16.23 41.21 12.07
C GLU A 31 -17.37 41.81 12.91
N THR A 32 -18.26 40.96 13.41
CA THR A 32 -19.36 41.37 14.31
C THR A 32 -18.83 41.85 15.65
N PHE A 33 -17.81 41.19 16.19
CA PHE A 33 -17.11 41.62 17.41
C PHE A 33 -16.39 42.96 17.22
N LEU A 34 -15.63 43.14 16.13
CA LEU A 34 -14.98 44.42 15.80
C LEU A 34 -16.01 45.53 15.62
N THR A 35 -17.16 45.24 14.98
CA THR A 35 -18.27 46.18 14.84
C THR A 35 -18.83 46.57 16.21
N MET A 36 -19.05 45.61 17.11
CA MET A 36 -19.52 45.91 18.46
C MET A 36 -18.48 46.69 19.30
N LEU A 37 -17.19 46.39 19.18
CA LEU A 37 -16.11 47.10 19.88
C LEU A 37 -15.98 48.55 19.38
N THR A 38 -16.15 48.76 18.07
CA THR A 38 -16.12 50.10 17.46
C THR A 38 -17.33 50.95 17.88
N VAL A 39 -18.52 50.33 17.95
CA VAL A 39 -19.75 50.99 18.42
C VAL A 39 -19.66 51.34 19.91
N GLN A 40 -19.04 50.48 20.72
CA GLN A 40 -18.81 50.73 22.15
C GLN A 40 -17.77 51.87 22.36
N ALA A 41 -16.65 51.88 21.63
CA ALA A 41 -15.65 52.95 21.72
C ALA A 41 -16.22 54.35 21.38
N GLN A 42 -17.23 54.42 20.51
CA GLN A 42 -17.89 55.68 20.14
C GLN A 42 -18.91 56.19 21.19
N ASN A 43 -19.40 55.34 22.11
CA ASN A 43 -20.55 55.66 22.97
C ASN A 43 -20.34 55.41 24.48
N GLN A 44 -19.13 55.12 24.97
CA GLN A 44 -18.93 54.86 26.40
C GLN A 44 -18.62 56.13 27.24
N ASP A 45 -19.25 56.19 28.41
CA ASP A 45 -18.95 57.12 29.51
C ASP A 45 -17.63 56.69 30.19
N PRO A 46 -16.61 57.58 30.30
CA PRO A 46 -15.25 57.25 30.74
C PRO A 46 -15.11 56.68 32.16
N LEU A 47 -16.19 56.59 32.95
CA LEU A 47 -16.12 56.20 34.36
C LEU A 47 -16.50 54.73 34.65
N LYS A 48 -16.89 53.91 33.66
CA LYS A 48 -17.12 52.45 33.85
C LYS A 48 -16.82 51.64 32.59
N PRO A 49 -15.57 51.23 32.36
CA PRO A 49 -15.28 50.30 31.28
C PRO A 49 -15.89 48.92 31.62
N LEU A 50 -16.83 48.45 30.80
CA LEU A 50 -17.19 47.03 30.77
C LEU A 50 -16.07 46.24 30.08
N ASP A 51 -15.79 45.05 30.61
CA ASP A 51 -14.64 44.20 30.27
C ASP A 51 -14.81 43.49 28.90
N ALA A 52 -14.87 44.29 27.83
CA ALA A 52 -14.91 43.81 26.45
C ALA A 52 -13.65 42.98 26.10
N SER A 53 -12.57 43.13 26.89
CA SER A 53 -11.33 42.38 26.74
C SER A 53 -11.48 40.91 27.13
N GLU A 54 -12.25 40.61 28.18
CA GLU A 54 -12.45 39.25 28.69
C GLU A 54 -13.28 38.42 27.69
N TYR A 55 -14.36 38.98 27.13
CA TYR A 55 -15.16 38.33 26.08
C TYR A 55 -14.38 38.13 24.77
N ALA A 56 -13.55 39.10 24.38
CA ALA A 56 -12.66 38.96 23.22
C ALA A 56 -11.68 37.80 23.39
N SER A 57 -11.14 37.67 24.60
CA SER A 57 -10.20 36.60 24.94
C SER A 57 -10.87 35.22 24.90
N GLN A 58 -12.12 35.12 25.36
CA GLN A 58 -12.90 33.88 25.32
C GLN A 58 -13.28 33.51 23.87
N LEU A 59 -13.70 34.46 23.04
CA LEU A 59 -13.98 34.24 21.61
C LEU A 59 -12.73 33.82 20.83
N ALA A 60 -11.59 34.44 21.10
CA ALA A 60 -10.32 34.05 20.50
C ALA A 60 -9.92 32.61 20.91
N GLN A 61 -10.15 32.23 22.17
CA GLN A 61 -9.92 30.87 22.64
C GLN A 61 -10.83 29.85 21.95
N PHE A 62 -12.13 30.13 21.82
CA PHE A 62 -13.07 29.27 21.09
C PHE A 62 -12.68 29.15 19.60
N SER A 63 -12.31 30.26 18.97
CA SER A 63 -11.86 30.29 17.57
C SER A 63 -10.61 29.44 17.34
N MET A 64 -9.65 29.49 18.28
CA MET A 64 -8.44 28.66 18.22
C MET A 64 -8.74 27.17 18.36
N VAL A 65 -9.61 26.78 19.31
CA VAL A 65 -10.02 25.39 19.49
C VAL A 65 -10.74 24.87 18.24
N GLU A 66 -11.65 25.66 17.66
CA GLU A 66 -12.38 25.27 16.47
C GLU A 66 -11.47 25.17 15.23
N GLN A 67 -10.52 26.08 15.08
CA GLN A 67 -9.48 25.98 14.05
C GLN A 67 -8.62 24.73 14.23
N GLN A 68 -8.30 24.35 15.46
CA GLN A 68 -7.57 23.11 15.76
C GLN A 68 -8.39 21.87 15.42
N VAL A 69 -9.68 21.85 15.73
CA VAL A 69 -10.61 20.79 15.33
C VAL A 69 -10.71 20.67 13.81
N GLN A 70 -10.79 21.80 13.09
CA GLN A 70 -10.81 21.79 11.63
C GLN A 70 -9.49 21.29 11.02
N THR A 71 -8.37 21.68 11.62
CA THR A 71 -7.05 21.17 11.23
C THR A 71 -6.98 19.66 11.40
N ASN A 72 -7.44 19.13 12.53
CA ASN A 72 -7.50 17.68 12.76
C ASN A 72 -8.42 16.96 11.74
N LYS A 73 -9.55 17.55 11.36
CA LYS A 73 -10.44 17.00 10.31
C LYS A 73 -9.77 17.00 8.93
N LEU A 74 -9.04 18.06 8.59
CA LEU A 74 -8.27 18.13 7.35
C LEU A 74 -7.16 17.09 7.34
N LEU A 75 -6.44 16.90 8.45
CA LEU A 75 -5.42 15.86 8.60
C LEU A 75 -6.02 14.45 8.46
N ALA A 76 -7.18 14.18 9.06
CA ALA A 76 -7.89 12.90 8.90
C ALA A 76 -8.36 12.67 7.46
N THR A 77 -8.75 13.73 6.75
CA THR A 77 -9.18 13.66 5.34
C THR A 77 -7.98 13.44 4.42
N LEU A 78 -6.85 14.10 4.69
CA LEU A 78 -5.59 13.86 4.00
C LEU A 78 -5.12 12.41 4.19
N GLY A 79 -5.19 11.86 5.41
CA GLY A 79 -4.89 10.46 5.70
C GLY A 79 -5.77 9.49 4.89
N ARG A 80 -7.07 9.77 4.78
CA ARG A 80 -7.99 8.96 3.95
C ARG A 80 -7.71 9.07 2.46
N ALA A 81 -7.38 10.26 1.96
CA ALA A 81 -7.03 10.47 0.55
C ALA A 81 -5.73 9.72 0.17
N LEU A 82 -4.75 9.70 1.07
CA LEU A 82 -3.53 8.91 0.92
C LEU A 82 -3.81 7.40 0.93
N GLY A 83 -4.79 6.94 1.73
CA GLY A 83 -5.25 5.54 1.72
C GLY A 83 -5.98 5.12 0.43
N GLY A 84 -6.82 6.01 -0.13
CA GLY A 84 -7.57 5.74 -1.37
C GLY A 84 -6.71 5.65 -2.63
N ALA A 85 -5.58 6.35 -2.68
CA ALA A 85 -4.62 6.31 -3.79
C ALA A 85 -3.93 4.94 -3.98
N ASN A 86 -4.10 4.02 -3.04
CA ASN A 86 -3.57 2.66 -3.14
C ASN A 86 -4.48 1.73 -3.96
N LEU A 87 -5.81 1.93 -3.97
CA LEU A 87 -6.75 1.00 -4.60
C LEU A 87 -6.57 0.90 -6.13
N ASP A 88 -6.40 2.03 -6.81
CA ASP A 88 -6.14 2.08 -8.27
C ASP A 88 -4.78 1.46 -8.64
N LYS A 89 -3.87 1.33 -7.67
CA LYS A 89 -2.59 0.62 -7.85
C LYS A 89 -2.74 -0.88 -7.62
N LEU A 90 -3.69 -1.34 -6.79
CA LEU A 90 -3.94 -2.77 -6.53
C LEU A 90 -4.33 -3.51 -7.82
N GLY A 91 -5.27 -2.96 -8.58
CA GLY A 91 -5.74 -3.58 -9.83
C GLY A 91 -4.68 -3.71 -10.92
N LYS A 92 -3.54 -3.02 -10.79
CA LYS A 92 -2.41 -3.14 -11.72
C LYS A 92 -1.47 -4.29 -11.40
N TRP A 93 -1.53 -4.83 -10.18
CA TRP A 93 -0.70 -5.95 -9.77
C TRP A 93 -1.30 -7.29 -10.20
N ILE A 94 -2.62 -7.42 -10.11
CA ILE A 94 -3.33 -8.66 -10.43
C ILE A 94 -3.07 -9.03 -11.90
N GLY A 95 -2.64 -10.28 -12.14
CA GLY A 95 -2.25 -10.79 -13.45
C GLY A 95 -0.84 -10.40 -13.91
N MET A 96 -0.05 -9.72 -13.06
CA MET A 96 1.38 -9.50 -13.31
C MET A 96 2.22 -10.60 -12.70
N ASP A 97 3.29 -10.95 -13.40
CA ASP A 97 4.38 -11.76 -12.85
C ASP A 97 5.29 -10.86 -12.02
N VAL A 98 5.41 -11.14 -10.73
CA VAL A 98 6.32 -10.43 -9.83
C VAL A 98 7.45 -11.34 -9.39
N ARG A 99 8.66 -10.77 -9.32
CA ARG A 99 9.83 -11.46 -8.77
C ARG A 99 10.00 -11.10 -7.31
N ALA A 100 9.90 -12.10 -6.43
CA ALA A 100 10.01 -11.92 -4.98
C ALA A 100 10.68 -13.13 -4.31
N PRO A 101 11.32 -12.94 -3.14
CA PRO A 101 11.95 -14.02 -2.38
C PRO A 101 10.87 -14.81 -1.61
N ALA A 102 10.27 -15.81 -2.26
CA ALA A 102 9.19 -16.61 -1.71
C ALA A 102 9.23 -18.06 -2.24
N ALA A 103 8.46 -18.94 -1.60
CA ALA A 103 8.20 -20.27 -2.16
C ALA A 103 7.38 -20.15 -3.47
N PHE A 104 7.63 -21.08 -4.38
CA PHE A 104 7.08 -21.10 -5.73
C PHE A 104 6.46 -22.47 -6.04
N GLN A 105 5.60 -22.52 -7.04
CA GLN A 105 5.05 -23.78 -7.54
C GLN A 105 5.92 -24.32 -8.67
N TYR A 106 6.12 -25.63 -8.66
CA TYR A 106 6.75 -26.38 -9.74
C TYR A 106 5.70 -27.27 -10.39
N GLU A 107 5.58 -27.20 -11.72
CA GLU A 107 4.58 -27.96 -12.50
C GLU A 107 5.21 -28.91 -13.53
N GLY A 108 6.51 -29.20 -13.41
CA GLY A 108 7.24 -30.06 -14.35
C GLY A 108 8.14 -29.29 -15.33
N GLU A 109 8.00 -27.98 -15.43
CA GLU A 109 8.81 -27.12 -16.29
C GLU A 109 9.98 -26.49 -15.53
N PRO A 110 11.16 -26.30 -16.17
CA PRO A 110 12.31 -25.67 -15.53
C PRO A 110 12.01 -24.27 -14.99
N VAL A 111 12.42 -24.02 -13.75
CA VAL A 111 12.21 -22.74 -13.06
C VAL A 111 13.50 -21.94 -13.08
N THR A 112 13.41 -20.65 -13.41
CA THR A 112 14.54 -19.73 -13.26
C THR A 112 14.51 -19.10 -11.88
N LEU A 113 15.60 -19.26 -11.15
CA LEU A 113 15.82 -18.73 -9.81
C LEU A 113 16.84 -17.59 -9.86
N PHE A 114 16.61 -16.57 -9.04
CA PHE A 114 17.45 -15.39 -8.95
C PHE A 114 17.94 -15.19 -7.52
N ALA A 115 19.24 -15.14 -7.31
CA ALA A 115 19.83 -14.76 -6.04
C ALA A 115 21.22 -14.20 -6.30
N THR A 116 21.53 -13.03 -5.74
CA THR A 116 22.87 -12.47 -5.83
C THR A 116 23.82 -13.32 -4.96
N PRO A 117 24.99 -13.74 -5.43
CA PRO A 117 26.02 -14.39 -4.59
C PRO A 117 26.68 -13.40 -3.62
N ALA A 118 27.40 -13.89 -2.60
CA ALA A 118 28.29 -13.04 -1.82
C ALA A 118 29.51 -12.63 -2.68
N PRO A 119 29.96 -11.35 -2.62
CA PRO A 119 31.03 -10.85 -3.50
C PRO A 119 32.39 -11.52 -3.29
N GLU A 120 32.63 -12.08 -2.10
CA GLU A 120 33.87 -12.77 -1.73
C GLU A 120 33.78 -14.29 -1.93
N ALA A 121 32.66 -14.80 -2.46
CA ALA A 121 32.45 -16.23 -2.61
C ALA A 121 33.25 -16.82 -3.78
N ASP A 122 33.96 -17.92 -3.52
CA ASP A 122 34.60 -18.75 -4.55
C ASP A 122 33.71 -19.91 -5.02
N LYS A 123 32.66 -20.23 -4.24
CA LYS A 123 31.68 -21.27 -4.53
C LYS A 123 30.26 -20.83 -4.15
N ALA A 124 29.28 -21.17 -4.98
CA ALA A 124 27.87 -20.93 -4.71
C ALA A 124 27.02 -22.18 -5.03
N VAL A 125 26.02 -22.45 -4.18
CA VAL A 125 25.13 -23.61 -4.31
C VAL A 125 23.70 -23.16 -4.10
N MET A 126 22.84 -23.40 -5.09
CA MET A 126 21.40 -23.25 -4.97
C MET A 126 20.82 -24.50 -4.32
N VAL A 127 20.27 -24.35 -3.13
CA VAL A 127 19.65 -25.44 -2.35
C VAL A 127 18.15 -25.36 -2.49
N ILE A 128 17.53 -26.44 -2.96
CA ILE A 128 16.08 -26.54 -3.13
C ILE A 128 15.48 -27.36 -2.01
N ARG A 129 14.38 -26.86 -1.44
CA ARG A 129 13.62 -27.52 -0.36
C ARG A 129 12.17 -27.69 -0.74
N ASP A 130 11.58 -28.80 -0.32
CA ASP A 130 10.14 -29.04 -0.44
C ASP A 130 9.32 -28.29 0.64
N SER A 131 8.01 -28.51 0.65
CA SER A 131 7.09 -27.91 1.63
C SER A 131 7.33 -28.35 3.08
N ASP A 132 7.97 -29.49 3.30
CA ASP A 132 8.34 -29.99 4.63
C ASP A 132 9.70 -29.41 5.09
N GLY A 133 10.38 -28.67 4.21
CA GLY A 133 11.68 -28.04 4.45
C GLY A 133 12.87 -28.99 4.23
N ALA A 134 12.63 -30.21 3.73
CA ALA A 134 13.67 -31.16 3.41
C ALA A 134 14.40 -30.75 2.14
N VAL A 135 15.73 -30.92 2.13
CA VAL A 135 16.54 -30.60 0.95
C VAL A 135 16.34 -31.71 -0.08
N VAL A 136 15.79 -31.34 -1.24
CA VAL A 136 15.51 -32.27 -2.34
C VAL A 136 16.56 -32.21 -3.43
N ASP A 137 17.22 -31.06 -3.60
CA ASP A 137 18.24 -30.84 -4.63
C ASP A 137 19.26 -29.78 -4.22
N ARG A 138 20.47 -29.89 -4.81
CA ARG A 138 21.57 -28.93 -4.69
C ARG A 138 22.17 -28.70 -6.07
N VAL A 139 21.93 -27.52 -6.64
CA VAL A 139 22.42 -27.12 -7.95
C VAL A 139 23.63 -26.21 -7.79
N ALA A 140 24.72 -26.48 -8.52
CA ALA A 140 25.84 -25.55 -8.58
C ALA A 140 25.39 -24.22 -9.20
N ALA A 141 25.66 -23.12 -8.51
CA ALA A 141 25.29 -21.77 -8.95
C ALA A 141 26.55 -20.97 -9.32
N SER A 142 26.37 -19.93 -10.14
CA SER A 142 27.44 -18.99 -10.44
C SER A 142 27.75 -18.13 -9.22
N THR A 143 29.03 -17.79 -9.01
CA THR A 143 29.45 -16.80 -8.01
C THR A 143 29.40 -15.36 -8.54
N ILE A 144 29.10 -15.18 -9.84
CA ILE A 144 29.06 -13.88 -10.52
C ILE A 144 27.66 -13.58 -11.07
N ASP A 145 27.03 -14.55 -11.73
CA ASP A 145 25.66 -14.41 -12.26
C ASP A 145 24.66 -14.63 -11.12
N ASN A 146 23.59 -13.83 -11.10
CA ASN A 146 22.51 -14.00 -10.13
C ASN A 146 21.43 -14.98 -10.61
N LYS A 147 21.52 -15.49 -11.83
CA LYS A 147 20.54 -16.40 -12.42
C LYS A 147 21.00 -17.85 -12.31
N THR A 148 20.09 -18.74 -11.90
CA THR A 148 20.26 -20.20 -11.91
C THR A 148 19.00 -20.85 -12.48
N VAL A 149 19.14 -21.85 -13.35
CA VAL A 149 17.99 -22.62 -13.86
C VAL A 149 17.92 -23.94 -13.13
N TRP A 150 16.79 -24.21 -12.50
CA TRP A 150 16.50 -25.49 -11.85
C TRP A 150 15.55 -26.31 -12.73
N THR A 151 15.92 -27.55 -13.01
CA THR A 151 15.17 -28.43 -13.92
C THR A 151 14.11 -29.28 -13.22
N GLY A 152 14.04 -29.24 -11.89
CA GLY A 152 13.10 -30.07 -11.12
C GLY A 152 13.54 -31.52 -10.95
N GLN A 153 14.83 -31.80 -11.04
CA GLN A 153 15.39 -33.11 -10.72
C GLN A 153 15.81 -33.13 -9.26
N GLY A 154 15.58 -34.26 -8.58
CA GLY A 154 16.08 -34.51 -7.24
C GLY A 154 17.56 -34.85 -7.24
N SER A 155 18.13 -34.95 -6.03
CA SER A 155 19.53 -35.35 -5.82
C SER A 155 19.85 -36.77 -6.34
N ASP A 156 18.83 -37.59 -6.56
CA ASP A 156 18.90 -38.94 -7.13
C ASP A 156 18.77 -38.97 -8.67
N GLY A 157 18.62 -37.80 -9.30
CA GLY A 157 18.42 -37.62 -10.74
C GLY A 157 17.01 -37.96 -11.23
N GLN A 158 16.05 -38.26 -10.33
CA GLN A 158 14.66 -38.49 -10.69
C GLN A 158 13.89 -37.17 -10.78
N PRO A 159 12.88 -37.06 -11.66
CA PRO A 159 12.01 -35.90 -11.68
C PRO A 159 11.22 -35.81 -10.38
N LEU A 160 11.14 -34.60 -9.82
CA LEU A 160 10.36 -34.31 -8.63
C LEU A 160 8.87 -34.14 -8.98
N ALA A 161 8.01 -34.35 -8.00
CA ALA A 161 6.58 -34.15 -8.16
C ALA A 161 6.24 -32.66 -8.27
N ALA A 162 5.15 -32.34 -8.97
CA ALA A 162 4.59 -31.00 -8.93
C ALA A 162 4.19 -30.62 -7.49
N GLY A 163 4.46 -29.39 -7.09
CA GLY A 163 4.22 -28.93 -5.72
C GLY A 163 4.97 -27.66 -5.37
N SER A 164 4.91 -27.28 -4.09
CA SER A 164 5.54 -26.07 -3.59
C SER A 164 6.97 -26.34 -3.16
N TYR A 165 7.88 -25.48 -3.62
CA TYR A 165 9.30 -25.53 -3.31
C TYR A 165 9.80 -24.16 -2.89
N SER A 166 10.91 -24.14 -2.17
CA SER A 166 11.68 -22.93 -1.87
C SER A 166 13.14 -23.15 -2.22
N ALA A 167 13.84 -22.06 -2.52
CA ALA A 167 15.24 -22.12 -2.91
C ALA A 167 16.07 -21.09 -2.14
N THR A 168 17.26 -21.49 -1.71
CA THR A 168 18.23 -20.60 -1.06
C THR A 168 19.58 -20.73 -1.73
N LEU A 169 20.24 -19.60 -1.98
CA LEU A 169 21.62 -19.56 -2.43
C LEU A 169 22.55 -19.53 -1.22
N GLU A 170 23.34 -20.59 -1.07
CA GLU A 170 24.46 -20.67 -0.13
C GLU A 170 25.74 -20.24 -0.85
N SER A 171 26.44 -19.23 -0.33
CA SER A 171 27.72 -18.73 -0.87
C SER A 171 28.86 -19.02 0.10
N TYR A 172 29.98 -19.51 -0.41
CA TYR A 172 31.11 -20.01 0.36
C TYR A 172 32.44 -19.37 -0.07
N ASP A 173 33.38 -19.27 0.87
CA ASP A 173 34.82 -19.09 0.63
C ASP A 173 35.54 -20.35 1.14
N GLY A 174 35.92 -21.23 0.22
CA GLY A 174 36.35 -22.59 0.53
C GLY A 174 35.24 -23.41 1.20
N ASP A 175 35.43 -23.73 2.48
CA ASP A 175 34.44 -24.44 3.31
C ASP A 175 33.65 -23.52 4.25
N GLU A 176 34.01 -22.23 4.32
CA GLU A 176 33.30 -21.26 5.16
C GLU A 176 32.03 -20.76 4.47
N LEU A 177 30.88 -20.87 5.13
CA LEU A 177 29.62 -20.33 4.64
C LEU A 177 29.58 -18.82 4.90
N LEU A 178 29.70 -18.02 3.84
CA LEU A 178 29.64 -16.56 3.91
C LEU A 178 28.21 -16.04 4.05
N SER A 179 27.26 -16.62 3.30
CA SER A 179 25.87 -16.17 3.33
C SER A 179 24.88 -17.23 2.85
N THR A 180 23.65 -17.09 3.32
CA THR A 180 22.48 -17.81 2.81
C THR A 180 21.40 -16.78 2.45
N ARG A 181 20.99 -16.75 1.18
CA ARG A 181 20.00 -15.79 0.67
C ARG A 181 18.82 -16.53 0.05
N LEU A 182 17.60 -16.15 0.39
CA LEU A 182 16.42 -16.69 -0.25
C LEU A 182 16.42 -16.30 -1.73
N ALA A 183 16.23 -17.28 -2.61
CA ALA A 183 16.14 -17.05 -4.03
C ALA A 183 14.75 -16.53 -4.41
N GLU A 184 14.73 -15.77 -5.49
CA GLU A 184 13.55 -15.14 -6.05
C GLU A 184 13.17 -15.84 -7.35
N THR A 185 11.88 -15.92 -7.64
CA THR A 185 11.40 -16.31 -8.96
C THR A 185 10.16 -15.50 -9.32
N TYR A 186 9.77 -15.55 -10.59
CA TYR A 186 8.54 -14.92 -11.04
C TYR A 186 7.35 -15.82 -10.69
N SER A 187 6.32 -15.22 -10.12
CA SER A 187 5.04 -15.86 -9.90
C SER A 187 3.93 -14.86 -10.18
N GLU A 188 2.81 -15.35 -10.71
CA GLU A 188 1.65 -14.51 -11.00
C GLU A 188 1.02 -14.00 -9.69
N VAL A 189 0.62 -12.73 -9.67
CA VAL A 189 -0.18 -12.16 -8.58
C VAL A 189 -1.66 -12.44 -8.82
N VAL A 190 -2.28 -13.19 -7.92
CA VAL A 190 -3.72 -13.53 -7.99
C VAL A 190 -4.59 -12.58 -7.17
N GLU A 191 -4.02 -11.92 -6.15
CA GLU A 191 -4.72 -10.98 -5.29
C GLU A 191 -3.77 -9.86 -4.83
N ALA A 192 -4.29 -8.63 -4.73
CA ALA A 192 -3.58 -7.52 -4.12
C ALA A 192 -4.49 -6.85 -3.09
N GLN A 193 -4.04 -6.78 -1.85
CA GLN A 193 -4.77 -6.22 -0.72
C GLN A 193 -3.95 -5.15 0.00
N VAL A 194 -4.61 -4.28 0.77
CA VAL A 194 -3.94 -3.35 1.67
C VAL A 194 -4.17 -3.80 3.10
N THR A 195 -3.08 -4.16 3.78
CA THR A 195 -3.07 -4.55 5.21
C THR A 195 -2.03 -3.68 5.92
N ASP A 196 -2.38 -3.09 7.06
CA ASP A 196 -1.48 -2.21 7.83
C ASP A 196 -0.81 -1.11 6.99
N ASN A 197 -1.56 -0.55 6.04
CA ASN A 197 -1.11 0.49 5.11
C ASN A 197 0.03 0.06 4.16
N GLN A 198 0.24 -1.25 3.99
CA GLN A 198 1.14 -1.86 3.02
C GLN A 198 0.35 -2.64 1.98
N VAL A 199 0.82 -2.62 0.72
CA VAL A 199 0.27 -3.46 -0.34
C VAL A 199 0.85 -4.86 -0.18
N MET A 200 -0.01 -5.83 0.08
CA MET A 200 0.32 -7.25 0.16
C MET A 200 -0.20 -7.95 -1.08
N LEU A 201 0.63 -8.77 -1.70
CA LEU A 201 0.34 -9.51 -2.92
C LEU A 201 0.26 -10.99 -2.58
N THR A 202 -0.85 -11.62 -2.91
CA THR A 202 -0.97 -13.09 -2.89
C THR A 202 -0.54 -13.59 -4.26
N LEU A 203 0.47 -14.46 -4.27
CA LEU A 203 0.99 -15.11 -5.46
C LEU A 203 0.17 -16.37 -5.78
N GLU A 204 0.23 -16.86 -7.01
CA GLU A 204 -0.36 -18.13 -7.43
C GLU A 204 0.10 -19.32 -6.55
N SER A 205 1.30 -19.20 -5.97
CA SER A 205 1.85 -20.18 -5.03
C SER A 205 1.14 -20.19 -3.67
N GLY A 206 0.19 -19.27 -3.44
CA GLY A 206 -0.46 -19.04 -2.16
C GLY A 206 0.39 -18.24 -1.18
N GLN A 207 1.62 -17.87 -1.55
CA GLN A 207 2.49 -17.05 -0.72
C GLN A 207 2.03 -15.60 -0.73
N VAL A 208 2.11 -14.95 0.43
CA VAL A 208 1.79 -13.52 0.58
C VAL A 208 3.10 -12.75 0.74
N VAL A 209 3.37 -11.83 -0.19
CA VAL A 209 4.58 -11.00 -0.18
C VAL A 209 4.20 -9.52 -0.13
N ALA A 210 4.98 -8.72 0.58
CA ALA A 210 4.80 -7.27 0.53
C ALA A 210 5.28 -6.75 -0.83
N ALA A 211 4.54 -5.82 -1.45
CA ALA A 211 4.94 -5.22 -2.73
C ALA A 211 6.31 -4.52 -2.67
N THR A 212 6.77 -4.14 -1.47
CA THR A 212 8.11 -3.56 -1.23
C THR A 212 9.25 -4.58 -1.36
N THR A 213 8.95 -5.88 -1.31
CA THR A 213 9.93 -6.96 -1.49
C THR A 213 10.05 -7.43 -2.94
N VAL A 214 9.17 -6.93 -3.82
CA VAL A 214 9.20 -7.24 -5.25
C VAL A 214 10.40 -6.54 -5.88
N THR A 215 11.25 -7.31 -6.57
CA THR A 215 12.47 -6.82 -7.24
C THR A 215 12.34 -6.73 -8.75
N GLY A 216 11.22 -7.22 -9.31
CA GLY A 216 10.94 -7.20 -10.74
C GLY A 216 9.47 -7.42 -11.03
N VAL A 217 8.97 -6.83 -12.11
CA VAL A 217 7.58 -6.98 -12.58
C VAL A 217 7.60 -7.12 -14.09
N ARG A 218 6.79 -8.04 -14.63
CA ARG A 218 6.53 -8.16 -16.06
C ARG A 218 5.06 -8.51 -16.30
N ALA A 219 4.61 -8.38 -17.54
CA ALA A 219 3.28 -8.87 -17.91
C ALA A 219 3.21 -10.39 -17.67
N GLY A 220 2.13 -10.85 -17.02
CA GLY A 220 1.83 -12.28 -16.90
C GLY A 220 1.63 -12.90 -18.29
N THR A 221 1.91 -14.20 -18.37
CA THR A 221 1.84 -14.98 -19.62
C THR A 221 0.50 -15.68 -19.79
#